data_AF-A0A8S0FWP5-F1
#
_entry.id   AF-A0A8S0FWP5-F1
#
_cell.length_a   1.000
_cell.length_b   1.000
_cell.length_c   1.000
_cell.angle_alpha   90.00
_cell.angle_beta   90.00
_cell.angle_gamma   90.00
#
_symmetry.space_group_name_H-M   'P 1'
#
loop_
_entity.id
_entity.type
_entity.pdbx_description
1 polymer ?
#
loop_
_entity_poly.entity_id
_entity_poly.type
_entity_poly.pdbx_seq_one_letter_code
_entity_poly.pdbx_strand_id
1 'polypeptide(L)'
;MVMDCLMNVQRIVHEARFYMAQSAESMLEAGKRLIILKENEPHGDFTNILENDLGLAPQVARRMMQASVKFLGNGDEQPKRSALSVLGKTKLYELMVLDDEELDALADGGTVAGATLDDIDRMTSRELKAALREARETNAAQQQVLAGKDEKINELATKLEKKSRLQPPPPDDFFVKSFVIRTDQARTEKIAGGSDGISG
;
A
#
# COMPACT_ATOMS: atom_id res chain seq x y z
N MET A 1 43.53 2.85 -31.68
CA MET A 1 42.88 1.56 -32.00
C MET A 1 42.29 0.83 -30.77
N VAL A 2 41.96 1.53 -29.67
CA VAL A 2 41.28 0.92 -28.49
C VAL A 2 40.03 1.72 -28.08
N MET A 3 39.80 2.92 -28.65
CA MET A 3 38.66 3.78 -28.29
C MET A 3 37.38 3.46 -29.09
N ASP A 4 37.48 2.82 -30.26
CA ASP A 4 36.32 2.56 -31.14
C ASP A 4 35.48 1.34 -30.73
N CYS A 5 35.97 0.49 -29.82
CA CYS A 5 35.27 -0.75 -29.44
C CYS A 5 34.20 -0.51 -28.35
N LEU A 6 34.36 0.52 -27.50
CA LEU A 6 33.41 0.80 -26.41
C LEU A 6 32.11 1.48 -26.90
N MET A 7 32.14 2.25 -27.98
CA MET A 7 30.93 2.91 -28.52
C MET A 7 29.98 1.95 -29.26
N ASN A 8 30.42 0.75 -29.66
CA ASN A 8 29.59 -0.18 -30.40
C ASN A 8 28.65 -0.99 -29.48
N VAL A 9 29.14 -1.43 -28.31
CA VAL A 9 28.32 -2.24 -27.38
C VAL A 9 27.15 -1.43 -26.84
N GLN A 10 27.39 -0.20 -26.38
CA GLN A 10 26.31 0.65 -25.87
C GLN A 10 25.26 0.92 -26.95
N ARG A 11 25.66 1.22 -28.19
CA ARG A 11 24.71 1.42 -29.29
C ARG A 11 23.88 0.15 -29.56
N ILE A 12 24.53 -1.01 -29.69
CA ILE A 12 23.84 -2.30 -29.93
C ILE A 12 22.85 -2.62 -28.81
N VAL A 13 23.21 -2.35 -27.55
CA VAL A 13 22.30 -2.54 -26.41
C VAL A 13 21.08 -1.63 -26.51
N HIS A 14 21.25 -0.36 -26.89
CA HIS A 14 20.11 0.55 -27.09
C HIS A 14 19.20 0.10 -28.24
N GLU A 15 19.77 -0.32 -29.38
CA GLU A 15 19.00 -0.85 -30.51
C GLU A 15 18.23 -2.12 -30.12
N ALA A 16 18.88 -3.05 -29.42
CA ALA A 16 18.24 -4.26 -28.92
C ALA A 16 17.07 -3.93 -27.98
N ARG A 17 17.26 -3.00 -27.04
CA ARG A 17 16.19 -2.53 -26.14
C ARG A 17 15.02 -1.92 -26.90
N PHE A 18 15.30 -1.09 -27.91
CA PHE A 18 14.27 -0.50 -28.76
C PHE A 18 13.41 -1.59 -29.43
N TYR A 19 14.03 -2.59 -30.07
CA TYR A 19 13.28 -3.69 -30.68
C TYR A 19 12.55 -4.57 -29.66
N MET A 20 13.09 -4.71 -28.44
CA MET A 20 12.41 -5.42 -27.35
C MET A 20 11.14 -4.69 -26.89
N ALA A 21 11.20 -3.36 -26.75
CA ALA A 21 10.04 -2.52 -26.42
C ALA A 21 9.00 -2.56 -27.55
N GLN A 22 9.44 -2.38 -28.80
CA GLN A 22 8.58 -2.48 -29.97
C GLN A 22 7.91 -3.86 -30.07
N SER A 23 8.62 -4.93 -29.72
CA SER A 23 8.06 -6.29 -29.67
C SER A 23 6.99 -6.43 -28.58
N ALA A 24 7.20 -5.81 -27.41
CA ALA A 24 6.21 -5.81 -26.34
C ALA A 24 4.94 -5.05 -26.74
N GLU A 25 5.09 -3.86 -27.35
CA GLU A 25 3.97 -3.07 -27.87
C GLU A 25 3.19 -3.84 -28.96
N SER A 26 3.91 -4.41 -29.93
CA SER A 26 3.31 -5.22 -30.99
C SER A 26 2.53 -6.42 -30.43
N MET A 27 3.04 -7.04 -29.36
CA MET A 27 2.37 -8.15 -28.68
C MET A 27 1.06 -7.71 -28.00
N LEU A 28 1.04 -6.54 -27.36
CA LEU A 28 -0.17 -5.99 -26.74
C LEU A 28 -1.21 -5.58 -27.81
N GLU A 29 -0.76 -4.98 -28.91
CA GLU A 29 -1.66 -4.67 -30.03
C GLU A 29 -2.23 -5.93 -30.69
N ALA A 30 -1.41 -6.98 -30.85
CA ALA A 30 -1.90 -8.28 -31.31
C ALA A 30 -2.94 -8.87 -30.34
N GLY A 31 -2.74 -8.74 -29.03
CA GLY A 31 -3.71 -9.22 -28.04
C GLY A 31 -5.05 -8.49 -28.10
N LYS A 32 -5.10 -7.19 -28.41
CA LYS A 32 -6.39 -6.50 -28.71
C LYS A 32 -7.14 -7.15 -29.88
N ARG A 33 -6.42 -7.48 -30.96
CA ARG A 33 -7.02 -8.14 -32.15
C ARG A 33 -7.49 -9.55 -31.84
N LEU A 34 -6.78 -10.27 -30.96
CA LEU A 34 -7.23 -11.59 -30.47
C LEU A 34 -8.53 -11.50 -29.65
N ILE A 35 -8.74 -10.42 -28.89
CA ILE A 35 -10.01 -10.19 -28.18
C ILE A 35 -11.15 -10.03 -29.19
N ILE A 36 -10.96 -9.18 -30.20
CA ILE A 36 -11.95 -8.95 -31.26
C ILE A 36 -12.28 -10.27 -31.98
N LEU A 37 -11.27 -11.06 -32.37
CA LEU A 37 -11.49 -12.36 -33.01
C LEU A 37 -12.30 -13.30 -32.11
N LYS A 38 -11.96 -13.37 -30.82
CA LYS A 38 -12.66 -14.23 -29.86
C LYS A 38 -14.13 -13.83 -29.65
N GLU A 39 -14.45 -12.55 -29.77
CA GLU A 39 -15.81 -12.03 -29.62
C GLU A 39 -16.67 -12.26 -30.86
N ASN A 40 -16.06 -12.35 -32.05
CA ASN A 40 -16.78 -12.49 -33.32
C ASN A 40 -16.85 -13.93 -33.84
N GLU A 41 -15.96 -14.83 -33.40
CA GLU A 41 -15.88 -16.20 -33.89
C GLU A 41 -16.39 -17.24 -32.86
N PRO A 42 -17.07 -18.32 -33.31
CA PRO A 42 -17.36 -19.47 -32.45
C PRO A 42 -16.09 -20.04 -31.82
N HIS A 43 -16.21 -20.64 -30.62
CA HIS A 43 -15.04 -21.12 -29.86
C HIS A 43 -14.15 -22.12 -30.63
N GLY A 44 -14.76 -23.00 -31.43
CA GLY A 44 -14.03 -23.96 -32.26
C GLY A 44 -13.23 -23.28 -33.37
N ASP A 45 -13.85 -22.35 -34.09
CA ASP A 45 -13.23 -21.61 -35.17
C ASP A 45 -12.12 -20.69 -34.67
N PHE A 46 -12.34 -20.00 -33.54
CA PHE A 46 -11.29 -19.24 -32.88
C PHE A 46 -10.06 -20.09 -32.53
N THR A 47 -10.28 -21.31 -32.00
CA THR A 47 -9.17 -22.21 -31.67
C THR A 47 -8.43 -22.67 -32.91
N ASN A 48 -9.16 -22.96 -34.00
CA ASN A 48 -8.56 -23.31 -35.30
C ASN A 48 -7.72 -22.16 -35.88
N ILE A 49 -8.21 -20.92 -35.82
CA ILE A 49 -7.48 -19.72 -36.28
C ILE A 49 -6.19 -19.54 -35.47
N LEU A 50 -6.27 -19.69 -34.14
CA LEU A 50 -5.09 -19.58 -33.28
C LEU A 50 -4.00 -20.59 -33.68
N GLU A 51 -4.37 -21.86 -33.83
CA GLU A 51 -3.42 -22.94 -34.03
C GLU A 51 -2.91 -23.04 -35.47
N ASN A 52 -3.80 -22.91 -36.46
CA ASN A 52 -3.46 -23.16 -37.87
C ASN A 52 -3.04 -21.90 -38.63
N ASP A 53 -3.66 -20.75 -38.36
CA ASP A 53 -3.39 -19.52 -39.12
C ASP A 53 -2.32 -18.66 -38.43
N LEU A 54 -2.36 -18.58 -37.09
CA LEU A 54 -1.47 -17.74 -36.30
C LEU A 54 -0.31 -18.50 -35.64
N GLY A 55 -0.38 -19.83 -35.58
CA GLY A 55 0.65 -20.66 -34.91
C GLY A 55 0.79 -20.37 -33.42
N LEU A 56 -0.28 -19.91 -32.76
CA LEU A 56 -0.29 -19.53 -31.35
C LEU A 56 -0.96 -20.59 -30.48
N ALA A 57 -0.26 -21.02 -29.44
CA ALA A 57 -0.87 -21.85 -28.41
C ALA A 57 -2.00 -21.06 -27.70
N PRO A 58 -3.16 -21.70 -27.41
CA PRO A 58 -4.29 -21.02 -26.76
C PRO A 58 -3.96 -20.35 -25.41
N GLN A 59 -2.95 -20.85 -24.70
CA GLN A 59 -2.49 -20.28 -23.44
C GLN A 59 -1.73 -18.96 -23.65
N VAL A 60 -0.94 -18.87 -24.72
CA VAL A 60 -0.20 -17.66 -25.10
C VAL A 60 -1.17 -16.58 -25.54
N ALA A 61 -2.12 -16.94 -26.41
CA ALA A 61 -3.18 -16.03 -26.85
C ALA A 61 -3.95 -15.43 -25.66
N ARG A 62 -4.34 -16.27 -24.68
CA ARG A 62 -5.00 -15.80 -23.45
C ARG A 62 -4.15 -14.81 -22.66
N ARG A 63 -2.86 -15.08 -22.48
CA ARG A 63 -1.94 -14.15 -21.79
C ARG A 63 -1.78 -12.84 -22.53
N MET A 64 -1.67 -12.87 -23.86
CA MET A 64 -1.60 -11.68 -24.69
C MET A 64 -2.87 -10.83 -24.54
N MET A 65 -4.06 -11.44 -24.66
CA MET A 65 -5.33 -10.74 -24.46
C MET A 65 -5.40 -10.08 -23.09
N GLN A 66 -5.11 -10.83 -22.02
CA GLN A 66 -5.13 -10.29 -20.64
C GLN A 66 -4.14 -9.15 -20.44
N ALA A 67 -2.91 -9.27 -20.94
CA ALA A 67 -1.92 -8.21 -20.86
C ALA A 67 -2.38 -6.95 -21.63
N SER A 68 -2.99 -7.14 -22.79
CA SER A 68 -3.48 -6.02 -23.62
C SER A 68 -4.51 -5.18 -22.89
N VAL A 69 -5.51 -5.84 -22.29
CA VAL A 69 -6.52 -5.18 -21.44
C VAL A 69 -5.84 -4.43 -20.29
N LYS A 70 -4.87 -5.07 -19.63
CA LYS A 70 -4.26 -4.55 -18.40
C LYS A 70 -3.30 -3.37 -18.63
N PHE A 71 -2.60 -3.32 -19.78
CA PHE A 71 -1.61 -2.28 -20.05
C PHE A 71 -2.10 -1.21 -21.04
N LEU A 72 -2.97 -1.58 -21.98
CA LEU A 72 -3.49 -0.64 -22.99
C LEU A 72 -4.94 -0.24 -22.76
N GLY A 73 -5.69 -0.94 -21.91
CA GLY A 73 -7.12 -0.75 -21.75
C GLY A 73 -7.94 -1.44 -22.85
N ASN A 74 -9.25 -1.16 -22.86
CA ASN A 74 -10.20 -1.73 -23.82
C ASN A 74 -10.61 -0.69 -24.86
N GLY A 75 -10.80 -1.12 -26.11
CA GLY A 75 -11.32 -0.27 -27.18
C GLY A 75 -10.43 0.92 -27.52
N ASP A 76 -11.05 2.10 -27.66
CA ASP A 76 -10.41 3.37 -28.03
C ASP A 76 -9.93 4.20 -26.82
N GLU A 77 -9.90 3.60 -25.61
CA GLU A 77 -9.33 4.27 -24.45
C GLU A 77 -7.86 4.66 -24.68
N GLN A 78 -7.45 5.81 -24.14
CA GLN A 78 -6.04 6.19 -24.15
C GLN A 78 -5.22 5.09 -23.43
N PRO A 79 -4.06 4.69 -23.98
CA PRO A 79 -3.26 3.63 -23.38
C PRO A 79 -2.81 4.06 -21.98
N LYS A 80 -3.42 3.48 -20.95
CA LYS A 80 -3.24 3.90 -19.55
C LYS A 80 -1.79 3.81 -19.08
N ARG A 81 -1.05 2.82 -19.59
CA ARG A 81 0.28 2.46 -19.11
C ARG A 81 1.27 2.23 -20.26
N SER A 82 1.14 3.01 -21.33
CA SER A 82 2.05 2.92 -22.49
C SER A 82 3.51 3.07 -22.09
N ALA A 83 3.82 3.85 -21.05
CA ALA A 83 5.17 3.98 -20.48
C ALA A 83 5.79 2.63 -20.06
N LEU A 84 4.97 1.65 -19.67
CA LEU A 84 5.45 0.32 -19.28
C LEU A 84 5.82 -0.56 -20.47
N SER A 85 5.43 -0.21 -21.71
CA SER A 85 5.77 -0.99 -22.91
C SER A 85 7.27 -1.00 -23.22
N VAL A 86 8.03 -0.05 -22.65
CA VAL A 86 9.49 -0.06 -22.67
C VAL A 86 10.04 -1.34 -22.04
N LEU A 87 9.31 -1.91 -21.10
CA LEU A 87 9.64 -3.18 -20.49
C LEU A 87 9.34 -4.32 -21.46
N GLY A 88 10.33 -5.18 -21.70
CA GLY A 88 10.14 -6.36 -22.54
C GLY A 88 9.01 -7.29 -22.05
N LYS A 89 8.41 -8.04 -22.97
CA LYS A 89 7.23 -8.93 -22.75
C LYS A 89 7.23 -9.73 -21.44
N THR A 90 8.39 -10.28 -21.06
CA THR A 90 8.50 -11.14 -19.89
C THR A 90 8.23 -10.36 -18.61
N LYS A 91 8.70 -9.11 -18.52
CA LYS A 91 8.49 -8.25 -17.35
C LYS A 91 7.02 -7.84 -17.24
N LEU A 92 6.40 -7.47 -18.37
CA LEU A 92 4.97 -7.17 -18.41
C LEU A 92 4.12 -8.33 -17.85
N TYR A 93 4.45 -9.57 -18.19
CA TYR A 93 3.76 -10.73 -17.62
C TYR A 93 3.98 -10.93 -16.12
N GLU A 94 5.14 -10.59 -15.59
CA GLU A 94 5.34 -10.62 -14.13
C GLU A 94 4.55 -9.49 -13.45
N LEU A 95 4.46 -8.31 -14.07
CA LEU A 95 3.71 -7.16 -13.56
C LEU A 95 2.19 -7.33 -13.61
N MET A 96 1.65 -8.24 -14.43
CA MET A 96 0.21 -8.52 -14.48
C MET A 96 -0.41 -8.95 -13.14
N VAL A 97 0.43 -9.34 -12.19
CA VAL A 97 0.01 -9.81 -10.88
C VAL A 97 -0.40 -8.68 -9.93
N LEU A 98 0.07 -7.47 -10.19
CA LEU A 98 -0.21 -6.24 -9.43
C LEU A 98 -1.65 -5.79 -9.67
N ASP A 99 -2.20 -4.99 -8.76
CA ASP A 99 -3.49 -4.34 -9.02
C ASP A 99 -3.34 -3.14 -9.98
N ASP A 100 -4.46 -2.48 -10.27
CA ASP A 100 -4.44 -1.37 -11.22
C ASP A 100 -3.83 -0.11 -10.60
N GLU A 101 -4.09 0.15 -9.32
CA GLU A 101 -3.51 1.28 -8.58
C GLU A 101 -1.98 1.21 -8.49
N GLU A 102 -1.42 0.04 -8.19
CA GLU A 102 0.04 -0.20 -8.16
C GLU A 102 0.68 0.01 -9.53
N LEU A 103 0.01 -0.42 -10.59
CA LEU A 103 0.51 -0.29 -11.96
C LEU A 103 0.42 1.14 -12.50
N ASP A 104 -0.65 1.86 -12.17
CA ASP A 104 -0.80 3.27 -12.50
C ASP A 104 0.25 4.10 -11.76
N ALA A 105 0.43 3.84 -10.46
CA ALA A 105 1.49 4.47 -9.68
C ALA A 105 2.87 4.25 -10.31
N LEU A 106 3.18 3.04 -10.77
CA LEU A 106 4.46 2.77 -11.45
C LEU A 106 4.58 3.51 -12.80
N ALA A 107 3.51 3.54 -13.60
CA ALA A 107 3.48 4.23 -14.89
C ALA A 107 3.66 5.76 -14.73
N ASP A 108 3.13 6.32 -13.64
CA ASP A 108 3.26 7.74 -13.29
C ASP A 108 4.60 8.09 -12.61
N GLY A 109 5.54 7.15 -12.56
CA GLY A 109 6.90 7.35 -12.02
C GLY A 109 7.04 7.04 -10.52
N GLY A 110 6.05 6.41 -9.92
CA GLY A 110 6.11 5.82 -8.58
C GLY A 110 6.94 4.54 -8.52
N THR A 111 6.73 3.78 -7.44
CA THR A 111 7.51 2.56 -7.15
C THR A 111 6.62 1.38 -6.83
N VAL A 112 7.04 0.19 -7.26
CA VAL A 112 6.42 -1.08 -6.87
C VAL A 112 7.50 -1.99 -6.30
N ALA A 113 7.19 -2.67 -5.19
CA ALA A 113 8.17 -3.50 -4.46
C ALA A 113 9.48 -2.75 -4.13
N GLY A 114 9.38 -1.42 -3.90
CA GLY A 114 10.53 -0.56 -3.63
C GLY A 114 11.40 -0.23 -4.84
N ALA A 115 10.99 -0.59 -6.07
CA ALA A 115 11.72 -0.34 -7.30
C ALA A 115 10.97 0.65 -8.21
N THR A 116 11.69 1.58 -8.82
CA THR A 116 11.17 2.48 -9.87
C THR A 116 11.07 1.76 -11.21
N LEU A 117 10.45 2.39 -12.21
CA LEU A 117 10.43 1.88 -13.59
C LEU A 117 11.85 1.64 -14.14
N ASP A 118 12.77 2.57 -13.89
CA ASP A 118 14.17 2.46 -14.32
C ASP A 118 14.92 1.31 -13.62
N ASP A 119 14.65 1.08 -12.33
CA ASP A 119 15.21 -0.06 -11.60
C ASP A 119 14.68 -1.37 -12.18
N ILE A 120 13.37 -1.45 -12.43
CA ILE A 120 12.72 -2.61 -13.02
C ILE A 120 13.27 -2.90 -14.43
N ASP A 121 13.54 -1.88 -15.24
CA ASP A 121 14.17 -2.05 -16.56
C ASP A 121 15.58 -2.65 -16.44
N ARG A 122 16.38 -2.19 -15.47
CA ARG A 122 17.75 -2.66 -15.23
C ARG A 122 17.83 -4.08 -14.66
N MET A 123 16.82 -4.52 -13.93
CA MET A 123 16.75 -5.87 -13.38
C MET A 123 16.56 -6.92 -14.49
N THR A 124 16.78 -8.19 -14.19
CA THR A 124 16.31 -9.31 -15.00
C THR A 124 14.85 -9.63 -14.66
N SER A 125 14.14 -10.35 -15.53
CA SER A 125 12.77 -10.78 -15.22
C SER A 125 12.69 -11.71 -14.00
N ARG A 126 13.76 -12.45 -13.69
CA ARG A 126 13.84 -13.33 -12.52
C ARG A 126 13.96 -12.53 -11.23
N GLU A 127 14.78 -11.49 -11.23
CA GLU A 127 14.93 -10.58 -10.10
C GLU A 127 13.62 -9.82 -9.84
N LEU A 128 12.96 -9.33 -10.90
CA LEU A 128 11.63 -8.71 -10.75
C LEU A 128 10.62 -9.67 -10.11
N LYS A 129 10.56 -10.92 -10.58
CA LYS A 129 9.68 -11.94 -10.00
C LYS A 129 9.98 -12.19 -8.53
N ALA A 130 11.26 -12.25 -8.16
CA ALA A 130 11.68 -12.44 -6.77
C ALA A 130 11.27 -11.25 -5.89
N ALA A 131 11.52 -10.02 -6.34
CA ALA A 131 11.16 -8.80 -5.63
C ALA A 131 9.65 -8.69 -5.41
N LEU A 132 8.83 -8.98 -6.43
CA LEU A 132 7.37 -9.00 -6.31
C LEU A 132 6.89 -10.05 -5.30
N ARG A 133 7.54 -11.21 -5.26
CA ARG A 133 7.21 -12.27 -4.30
C ARG A 133 7.59 -11.87 -2.88
N GLU A 134 8.80 -11.37 -2.68
CA GLU A 134 9.30 -10.94 -1.37
C GLU A 134 8.46 -9.80 -0.79
N ALA A 135 8.09 -8.81 -1.61
CA ALA A 135 7.22 -7.71 -1.21
C ALA A 135 5.86 -8.22 -0.70
N ARG A 136 5.27 -9.22 -1.37
CA ARG A 136 4.01 -9.83 -0.96
C ARG A 136 4.12 -10.60 0.34
N GLU A 137 5.16 -11.42 0.48
CA GLU A 137 5.41 -12.20 1.69
C GLU A 137 5.65 -11.25 2.89
N THR A 138 6.40 -10.18 2.67
CA THR A 138 6.65 -9.14 3.68
C THR A 138 5.38 -8.40 4.07
N ASN A 139 4.59 -7.95 3.10
CA ASN A 139 3.31 -7.27 3.36
C ASN A 139 2.33 -8.17 4.11
N ALA A 140 2.25 -9.45 3.72
CA ALA A 140 1.39 -10.42 4.40
C ALA A 140 1.86 -10.67 5.85
N ALA A 141 3.16 -10.81 6.09
CA ALA A 141 3.71 -10.97 7.43
C ALA A 141 3.45 -9.72 8.31
N GLN A 142 3.63 -8.53 7.75
CA GLN A 142 3.32 -7.28 8.45
C GLN A 142 1.85 -7.17 8.80
N GLN A 143 0.94 -7.49 7.87
CA GLN A 143 -0.51 -7.49 8.12
C GLN A 143 -0.89 -8.47 9.24
N GLN A 144 -0.31 -9.66 9.28
CA GLN A 144 -0.56 -10.62 10.36
C GLN A 144 -0.08 -10.11 11.73
N VAL A 145 1.11 -9.50 11.77
CA VAL A 145 1.64 -8.91 13.02
C VAL A 145 0.77 -7.75 13.49
N LEU A 146 0.29 -6.91 12.57
CA LEU A 146 -0.61 -5.80 12.91
C LEU A 146 -1.95 -6.31 13.45
N ALA A 147 -2.58 -7.27 12.75
CA ALA A 147 -3.81 -7.89 13.22
C ALA A 147 -3.67 -8.50 14.62
N GLY A 148 -2.59 -9.26 14.87
CA GLY A 148 -2.33 -9.83 16.19
C GLY A 148 -2.05 -8.78 17.28
N LYS A 149 -1.44 -7.65 16.93
CA LYS A 149 -1.27 -6.52 17.86
C LYS A 149 -2.62 -5.85 18.17
N ASP A 150 -3.45 -5.62 17.17
CA ASP A 150 -4.77 -4.99 17.34
C ASP A 150 -5.71 -5.86 18.19
N GLU A 151 -5.72 -7.18 17.98
CA GLU A 151 -6.45 -8.13 18.83
C GLU A 151 -6.02 -8.02 20.30
N LYS A 152 -4.71 -7.97 20.56
CA LYS A 152 -4.19 -7.88 21.91
C LYS A 152 -4.49 -6.54 22.57
N ILE A 153 -4.46 -5.45 21.81
CA ILE A 153 -4.87 -4.12 22.28
C ILE A 153 -6.34 -4.14 22.69
N ASN A 154 -7.22 -4.71 21.85
CA ASN A 154 -8.65 -4.82 22.14
C ASN A 154 -8.93 -5.67 23.39
N GLU A 155 -8.21 -6.78 23.57
CA GLU A 155 -8.33 -7.63 24.76
C GLU A 155 -7.88 -6.90 26.04
N LEU A 156 -6.78 -6.16 25.98
CA LEU A 156 -6.28 -5.38 27.12
C LEU A 156 -7.22 -4.21 27.45
N ALA A 157 -7.76 -3.53 26.44
CA ALA A 157 -8.72 -2.45 26.62
C ALA A 157 -10.00 -2.94 27.32
N THR A 158 -10.57 -4.06 26.87
CA THR A 158 -11.74 -4.66 27.53
C THR A 158 -11.44 -5.14 28.96
N LYS A 159 -10.23 -5.67 29.23
CA LYS A 159 -9.81 -6.03 30.60
C LYS A 159 -9.66 -4.80 31.50
N LEU A 160 -9.08 -3.71 30.99
CA LEU A 160 -8.96 -2.44 31.71
C LEU A 160 -10.32 -1.84 32.02
N GLU A 161 -11.23 -1.82 31.05
CA GLU A 161 -12.58 -1.31 31.23
C GLU A 161 -13.34 -2.13 32.30
N LYS A 162 -13.27 -3.46 32.25
CA LYS A 162 -13.83 -4.33 33.29
C LYS A 162 -13.23 -4.06 34.67
N LYS A 163 -11.92 -3.83 34.78
CA LYS A 163 -11.28 -3.46 36.06
C LYS A 163 -11.71 -2.08 36.56
N SER A 164 -11.85 -1.09 35.67
CA SER A 164 -12.28 0.27 36.04
C SER A 164 -13.71 0.30 36.58
N ARG A 165 -14.61 -0.56 36.07
CA ARG A 165 -16.00 -0.66 36.51
C ARG A 165 -16.18 -1.36 37.87
N LEU A 166 -15.16 -2.05 38.38
CA LEU A 166 -15.22 -2.85 39.61
C LEU A 166 -14.52 -2.20 40.81
N GLN A 167 -13.96 -0.99 40.68
CA GLN A 167 -13.54 -0.19 41.84
C GLN A 167 -14.68 0.75 42.26
N PRO A 168 -15.42 0.45 43.34
CA PRO A 168 -16.23 1.47 43.99
C PRO A 168 -15.28 2.57 44.53
N PRO A 169 -15.69 3.85 44.53
CA PRO A 169 -14.89 4.91 45.11
C PRO A 169 -14.57 4.55 46.58
N PRO A 170 -13.34 4.80 47.06
CA PRO A 170 -13.02 4.60 48.46
C PRO A 170 -14.01 5.42 49.32
N PRO A 171 -14.50 4.88 50.46
CA PRO A 171 -15.37 5.63 51.34
C PRO A 171 -14.67 6.93 51.77
N ASP A 172 -15.32 8.06 51.51
CA ASP A 172 -14.88 9.37 51.96
C ASP A 172 -14.90 9.43 53.50
N ASP A 173 -13.77 9.15 54.13
CA ASP A 173 -13.53 9.41 55.54
C ASP A 173 -13.35 10.93 55.74
N PHE A 174 -14.47 11.67 55.76
CA PHE A 174 -14.52 13.07 56.22
C PHE A 174 -15.34 13.20 57.51
N PHE A 175 -14.78 12.70 58.60
CA PHE A 175 -14.91 13.33 59.91
C PHE A 175 -13.48 13.59 60.37
N VAL A 176 -13.05 14.82 60.65
CA VAL A 176 -13.31 15.49 61.93
C VAL A 176 -12.72 16.93 61.89
N LYS A 177 -13.42 17.86 62.55
CA LYS A 177 -12.99 19.17 63.11
C LYS A 177 -12.85 20.38 62.17
N SER A 178 -13.94 21.16 62.06
CA SER A 178 -13.91 22.62 62.34
C SER A 178 -15.32 23.23 62.37
N PHE A 179 -16.13 22.82 63.37
CA PHE A 179 -17.30 23.62 63.77
C PHE A 179 -16.99 24.34 65.08
N VAL A 180 -16.02 25.24 65.01
CA VAL A 180 -15.89 26.34 65.97
C VAL A 180 -15.54 27.55 65.13
N ILE A 181 -16.51 28.44 64.92
CA ILE A 181 -16.37 29.91 64.94
C ILE A 181 -17.70 30.55 64.50
N ARG A 182 -18.14 31.50 65.32
CA ARG A 182 -19.08 32.61 65.06
C ARG A 182 -20.59 32.31 65.12
N THR A 183 -21.11 32.30 66.34
CA THR A 183 -22.26 33.15 66.69
C THR A 183 -22.02 33.73 68.08
N ASP A 184 -21.14 34.73 68.16
CA ASP A 184 -21.13 35.67 69.29
C ASP A 184 -20.58 37.02 68.83
N GLN A 185 -21.43 37.75 68.13
CA GLN A 185 -21.35 39.20 68.03
C GLN A 185 -22.78 39.73 67.98
N ALA A 186 -23.34 40.02 69.16
CA ALA A 186 -24.26 41.15 69.38
C ALA A 186 -24.73 41.23 70.85
N ARG A 187 -23.94 41.90 71.70
CA ARG A 187 -24.36 42.84 72.78
C ARG A 187 -23.14 43.14 73.66
N THR A 188 -22.41 44.22 73.41
CA THR A 188 -22.63 45.54 74.02
C THR A 188 -23.07 45.46 75.48
N GLU A 189 -22.15 45.68 76.43
CA GLU A 189 -22.20 46.77 77.41
C GLU A 189 -21.10 46.65 78.49
N LYS A 190 -20.52 47.81 78.86
CA LYS A 190 -19.69 48.16 80.04
C LYS A 190 -18.25 47.64 80.03
N ILE A 191 -17.22 48.47 79.77
CA ILE A 191 -16.69 49.64 80.52
C ILE A 191 -16.19 49.27 81.94
N ALA A 192 -14.95 49.72 82.18
CA ALA A 192 -14.05 49.57 83.34
C ALA A 192 -13.28 48.23 83.32
N GLY A 193 -12.00 48.18 82.95
CA GLY A 193 -10.92 49.12 83.25
C GLY A 193 -9.97 48.39 84.20
N GLY A 194 -8.91 47.81 83.65
CA GLY A 194 -7.88 47.14 84.45
C GLY A 194 -6.88 48.14 85.02
N SER A 195 -6.44 47.91 86.25
CA SER A 195 -5.03 47.93 86.65
C SER A 195 -4.91 47.61 88.14
N ASP A 196 -4.28 46.48 88.46
CA ASP A 196 -3.58 46.29 89.73
C ASP A 196 -2.29 47.12 89.73
N GLY A 197 -1.93 47.72 90.87
CA GLY A 197 -0.62 48.37 91.04
C GLY A 197 -0.43 49.26 92.29
N ILE A 198 -0.24 48.63 93.46
CA ILE A 198 0.84 48.83 94.45
C ILE A 198 1.12 50.25 95.05
N SER A 199 1.29 50.22 96.39
CA SER A 199 2.05 51.10 97.32
C SER A 199 1.32 52.23 98.06
N GLY A 200 1.39 52.15 99.40
CA GLY A 200 0.91 53.15 100.36
C GLY A 200 0.22 52.52 101.55
#